data_AF-A0A239NKK3-F1
#
_entry.id   AF-A0A239NKK3-F1
#
_cell.length_a   1.000
_cell.length_b   1.000
_cell.length_c   1.000
_cell.angle_alpha   90.00
_cell.angle_beta   90.00
_cell.angle_gamma   90.00
#
_symmetry.space_group_name_H-M   'P 1'
#
loop_
_entity.id
_entity.type
_entity.pdbx_description
1 polymer ?
#
loop_
_entity_poly.entity_id
_entity_poly.type
_entity_poly.pdbx_seq_one_letter_code
_entity_poly.pdbx_strand_id
1 'polypeptide(L)'
;MDINPANKSSQGPSSPSATLRRLPGKARPQTEALREYQEFNSRLRDRIPAPLWAFFAPDPEEFYRWRIQLTCDCIKEVLTKGPDDLPSQIRWPEGVYGARLPAGQIVCTEHKNEPPPYRDIINWKDRREHTFPADPVDPPDDMYDPQVWAVIRHNEPHTSAFWRVELSCGHVSEVCTDSSWNPADGPRLADPERLRKMVADFESSPTLQVQDDQGIHEHMRRMLDLGWPTPQPDTTCHACVSVRYIVAYQRVGWLIPKKAEPKKPKPPSRTSLQRRLKQKEAEAEQLRSELARLDAESSESKEAP
;
A
#
# COMPACT_ATOMS: atom_id res chain seq x y z
N MET A 1 20.88 27.23 30.17
CA MET A 1 21.58 27.65 28.95
C MET A 1 20.66 27.32 27.80
N ASP A 2 20.03 28.35 27.25
CA ASP A 2 19.09 28.25 26.14
C ASP A 2 19.79 27.87 24.83
N ILE A 3 18.92 27.47 23.90
CA ILE A 3 19.08 27.37 22.45
C ILE A 3 19.33 25.94 21.95
N ASN A 4 18.18 25.32 21.64
CA ASN A 4 17.99 24.40 20.55
C ASN A 4 18.45 25.07 19.23
N PRO A 5 19.33 24.43 18.44
CA PRO A 5 19.06 24.41 17.01
C PRO A 5 19.57 23.12 16.36
N ALA A 6 18.70 22.14 16.21
CA ALA A 6 18.75 21.24 15.07
C ALA A 6 17.39 20.57 14.87
N ASN A 7 16.37 21.38 14.59
CA ASN A 7 15.27 20.90 13.76
C ASN A 7 15.82 20.69 12.34
N LYS A 8 16.66 19.66 12.17
CA LYS A 8 16.83 19.05 10.85
C LYS A 8 15.48 18.43 10.59
N SER A 9 14.68 19.11 9.78
CA SER A 9 13.61 18.51 9.02
C SER A 9 14.22 17.30 8.31
N SER A 10 14.17 16.14 8.95
CA SER A 10 14.26 14.85 8.30
C SER A 10 13.03 14.81 7.43
N GLN A 11 13.17 15.37 6.23
CA GLN A 11 12.31 15.03 5.11
C GLN A 11 12.30 13.51 5.10
N GLY A 12 11.17 12.91 5.52
CA GLY A 12 10.93 11.50 5.30
C GLY A 12 11.22 11.22 3.82
N PRO A 13 11.69 10.00 3.49
CA PRO A 13 12.10 9.70 2.12
C PRO A 13 10.99 10.15 1.16
N SER A 14 11.29 11.14 0.33
CA SER A 14 10.37 11.65 -0.68
C SER A 14 9.89 10.44 -1.49
N SER A 15 8.57 10.22 -1.52
CA SER A 15 8.02 9.06 -2.22
C SER A 15 8.59 9.02 -3.64
N PRO A 16 9.30 7.94 -4.03
CA PRO A 16 9.94 7.90 -5.33
C PRO A 16 8.86 8.00 -6.41
N SER A 17 9.09 8.88 -7.39
CA SER A 17 8.14 9.06 -8.48
C SER A 17 8.17 7.84 -9.39
N ALA A 18 7.12 7.02 -9.33
CA ALA A 18 6.97 5.83 -10.15
C ALA A 18 6.86 6.19 -11.65
N THR A 19 7.61 5.52 -12.50
CA THR A 19 7.65 5.81 -13.95
C THR A 19 7.08 4.68 -14.81
N LEU A 20 6.36 5.04 -15.87
CA LEU A 20 5.91 4.08 -16.89
C LEU A 20 7.09 3.73 -17.82
N ARG A 21 7.55 2.49 -17.79
CA ARG A 21 8.62 2.01 -18.68
C ARG A 21 8.57 0.49 -18.89
N ARG A 22 9.36 -0.01 -19.84
CA ARG A 22 9.54 -1.46 -20.03
C ARG A 22 10.40 -2.03 -18.90
N LEU A 23 9.96 -3.12 -18.29
CA LEU A 23 10.70 -3.81 -17.23
C LEU A 23 11.41 -5.06 -17.77
N PRO A 24 12.57 -5.45 -17.21
CA PRO A 24 13.29 -6.66 -17.63
C PRO A 24 12.45 -7.92 -17.41
N GLY A 25 12.71 -8.98 -18.16
CA GLY A 25 11.93 -10.22 -18.15
C GLY A 25 10.61 -10.14 -18.94
N LYS A 26 9.79 -11.18 -18.83
CA LYS A 26 8.50 -11.30 -19.52
C LYS A 26 7.35 -11.30 -18.52
N ALA A 27 6.17 -10.91 -19.00
CA ALA A 27 4.94 -11.13 -18.25
C ALA A 27 4.66 -12.64 -18.16
N ARG A 28 4.06 -13.07 -17.06
CA ARG A 28 3.55 -14.43 -16.88
C ARG A 28 2.50 -14.75 -17.95
N PRO A 29 2.32 -16.03 -18.32
CA PRO A 29 1.22 -16.43 -19.18
C PRO A 29 -0.12 -15.93 -18.63
N GLN A 30 -0.97 -15.41 -19.52
CA GLN A 30 -2.29 -14.91 -19.14
C GLN A 30 -3.15 -15.99 -18.49
N THR A 31 -3.07 -17.22 -19.00
CA THR A 31 -3.81 -18.38 -18.49
C THR A 31 -3.45 -18.70 -17.04
N GLU A 32 -2.17 -18.57 -16.67
CA GLU A 32 -1.70 -18.77 -15.31
C GLU A 32 -2.20 -17.68 -14.37
N ALA A 33 -2.07 -16.41 -14.77
CA ALA A 33 -2.56 -15.27 -13.99
C ALA A 33 -4.09 -15.32 -13.79
N LEU A 34 -4.84 -15.76 -14.82
CA LEU A 34 -6.29 -15.93 -14.73
C LEU A 34 -6.67 -17.07 -13.78
N ARG A 35 -5.95 -18.20 -13.84
CA ARG A 35 -6.17 -19.33 -12.93
C ARG A 35 -5.94 -18.94 -11.48
N GLU A 36 -4.82 -18.30 -11.16
CA GLU A 36 -4.52 -17.82 -9.80
C GLU A 36 -5.60 -16.85 -9.29
N TYR A 37 -6.05 -15.93 -10.14
CA TYR A 37 -7.13 -15.02 -9.80
C TYR A 37 -8.42 -15.77 -9.48
N GLN A 38 -8.82 -16.72 -10.33
CA GLN A 38 -10.05 -17.49 -10.15
C GLN A 38 -10.00 -18.34 -8.87
N GLU A 39 -8.87 -18.97 -8.56
CA GLU A 39 -8.66 -19.74 -7.32
C GLU A 39 -8.75 -18.85 -6.07
N PHE A 40 -8.16 -17.65 -6.12
CA PHE A 40 -8.29 -16.67 -5.05
C PHE A 40 -9.73 -16.16 -4.91
N ASN A 41 -10.36 -15.80 -6.01
CA ASN A 41 -11.70 -15.22 -6.04
C ASN A 41 -12.76 -16.24 -5.60
N SER A 42 -12.61 -17.52 -5.94
CA SER A 42 -13.50 -18.60 -5.46
C SER A 42 -13.47 -18.69 -3.95
N ARG A 43 -12.28 -18.72 -3.34
CA ARG A 43 -12.11 -18.77 -1.88
C ARG A 43 -12.71 -17.55 -1.16
N LEU A 44 -12.70 -16.39 -1.82
CA LEU A 44 -13.40 -15.20 -1.32
C LEU A 44 -14.92 -15.35 -1.43
N ARG A 45 -15.43 -15.80 -2.58
CA ARG A 45 -16.88 -15.98 -2.81
C ARG A 45 -17.50 -17.01 -1.86
N ASP A 46 -16.76 -18.03 -1.44
CA ASP A 46 -17.20 -19.01 -0.45
C ASP A 46 -17.53 -18.37 0.92
N ARG A 47 -16.97 -17.19 1.20
CA ARG A 47 -17.11 -16.48 2.49
C ARG A 47 -18.00 -15.24 2.40
N ILE A 48 -18.48 -14.90 1.20
CA ILE A 48 -19.17 -13.64 0.93
C ILE A 48 -20.51 -13.92 0.25
N PRO A 49 -21.63 -13.36 0.73
CA PRO A 49 -22.92 -13.50 0.08
C PRO A 49 -22.90 -13.04 -1.39
N ALA A 50 -23.58 -13.78 -2.28
CA ALA A 50 -23.60 -13.52 -3.72
C ALA A 50 -23.94 -12.06 -4.13
N PRO A 51 -24.89 -11.36 -3.48
CA PRO A 51 -25.18 -9.96 -3.79
C PRO A 51 -24.00 -9.01 -3.59
N LEU A 52 -23.00 -9.39 -2.79
CA LEU A 52 -21.83 -8.56 -2.46
C LEU A 52 -20.62 -8.89 -3.35
N TRP A 53 -20.70 -9.89 -4.23
CA TRP A 53 -19.56 -10.31 -5.06
C TRP A 53 -19.04 -9.20 -5.96
N ALA A 54 -19.90 -8.37 -6.55
CA ALA A 54 -19.48 -7.26 -7.41
C ALA A 54 -18.53 -6.26 -6.70
N PHE A 55 -18.59 -6.17 -5.36
CA PHE A 55 -17.78 -5.25 -4.57
C PHE A 55 -16.49 -5.89 -4.06
N PHE A 56 -16.57 -7.13 -3.58
CA PHE A 56 -15.47 -7.78 -2.85
C PHE A 56 -14.81 -8.94 -3.60
N ALA A 57 -15.47 -9.49 -4.60
CA ALA A 57 -15.01 -10.61 -5.42
C ALA A 57 -15.37 -10.42 -6.92
N PRO A 58 -15.00 -9.28 -7.53
CA PRO A 58 -15.42 -8.90 -8.88
C PRO A 58 -15.00 -9.90 -9.97
N ASP A 59 -15.55 -9.74 -11.17
CA ASP A 59 -15.27 -10.64 -12.27
C ASP A 59 -13.89 -10.33 -12.92
N PRO A 60 -13.19 -11.34 -13.46
CA PRO A 60 -11.85 -11.18 -14.03
C PRO A 60 -11.77 -10.21 -15.22
N GLU A 61 -12.88 -9.97 -15.92
CA GLU A 61 -13.01 -9.03 -17.03
C GLU A 61 -12.76 -7.57 -16.63
N GLU A 62 -12.91 -7.26 -15.35
CA GLU A 62 -12.63 -5.92 -14.80
C GLU A 62 -11.13 -5.69 -14.60
N PHE A 63 -10.29 -6.74 -14.59
CA PHE A 63 -8.90 -6.56 -14.18
C PHE A 63 -7.94 -6.27 -15.33
N TYR A 64 -7.05 -5.31 -15.09
CA TYR A 64 -5.90 -5.01 -15.91
C TYR A 64 -4.61 -5.46 -15.24
N ARG A 65 -3.73 -6.08 -16.02
CA ARG A 65 -2.45 -6.62 -15.57
C ARG A 65 -1.34 -5.60 -15.74
N TRP A 66 -0.56 -5.46 -14.69
CA TRP A 66 0.65 -4.64 -14.66
C TRP A 66 1.83 -5.47 -14.20
N ARG A 67 3.02 -5.13 -14.71
CA ARG A 67 4.27 -5.48 -14.03
C ARG A 67 4.75 -4.26 -13.29
N ILE A 68 5.19 -4.42 -12.05
CA ILE A 68 5.75 -3.35 -11.22
C ILE A 68 7.18 -3.72 -10.83
N GLN A 69 8.05 -2.72 -10.75
CA GLN A 69 9.37 -2.85 -10.13
C GLN A 69 9.34 -2.10 -8.80
N LEU A 70 9.88 -2.74 -7.77
CA LEU A 70 9.95 -2.21 -6.42
C LEU A 70 11.31 -1.56 -6.15
N THR A 71 11.43 -0.81 -5.05
CA THR A 71 12.71 -0.24 -4.61
C THR A 71 13.78 -1.29 -4.28
N CYS A 72 13.40 -2.55 -4.07
CA CYS A 72 14.32 -3.67 -3.92
C CYS A 72 14.59 -4.42 -5.24
N ASP A 73 14.26 -3.80 -6.37
CA ASP A 73 14.38 -4.34 -7.73
C ASP A 73 13.55 -5.58 -8.06
N CYS A 74 12.86 -6.18 -7.09
CA CYS A 74 11.89 -7.23 -7.35
C CYS A 74 10.82 -6.76 -8.35
N ILE A 75 10.52 -7.61 -9.32
CA ILE A 75 9.46 -7.38 -10.30
C ILE A 75 8.30 -8.33 -10.01
N LYS A 76 7.10 -7.75 -9.88
CA LYS A 76 5.88 -8.50 -9.58
C LYS A 76 4.78 -8.14 -10.55
N GLU A 77 3.82 -9.04 -10.70
CA GLU A 77 2.58 -8.74 -11.41
C GLU A 77 1.46 -8.41 -10.44
N VAL A 78 0.71 -7.36 -10.76
CA VAL A 78 -0.43 -6.90 -9.97
C VAL A 78 -1.62 -6.63 -10.86
N LEU A 79 -2.81 -6.67 -10.26
CA LEU A 79 -4.09 -6.46 -10.92
C LEU A 79 -4.76 -5.18 -10.40
N THR A 80 -5.34 -4.40 -11.30
CA THR A 80 -6.12 -3.17 -11.00
C THR A 80 -7.44 -3.21 -11.78
N LYS A 81 -8.46 -2.39 -11.43
CA LYS A 81 -9.77 -2.41 -12.12
C LYS A 81 -9.75 -1.80 -13.53
N GLY A 82 -8.62 -1.25 -13.96
CA GLY A 82 -8.46 -0.78 -15.32
C GLY A 82 -7.06 -0.26 -15.65
N PRO A 83 -6.84 0.13 -16.92
CA PRO A 83 -5.58 0.72 -17.37
C PRO A 83 -5.33 2.13 -16.82
N ASP A 84 -6.33 2.78 -16.24
CA ASP A 84 -6.22 4.13 -15.69
C ASP A 84 -5.94 4.12 -14.18
N ASP A 85 -6.21 2.99 -13.51
CA ASP A 85 -5.86 2.77 -12.11
C ASP A 85 -4.38 2.40 -12.00
N LEU A 86 -3.52 3.41 -11.90
CA LEU A 86 -2.08 3.20 -11.83
C LEU A 86 -1.69 2.47 -10.53
N PRO A 87 -0.87 1.40 -10.59
CA PRO A 87 -0.43 0.68 -9.39
C PRO A 87 0.19 1.56 -8.31
N SER A 88 0.86 2.64 -8.70
CA SER A 88 1.51 3.61 -7.80
C SER A 88 0.53 4.54 -7.08
N GLN A 89 -0.73 4.63 -7.51
CA GLN A 89 -1.77 5.44 -6.87
C GLN A 89 -2.67 4.61 -5.95
N ILE A 90 -2.58 3.28 -6.04
CA ILE A 90 -3.38 2.36 -5.24
C ILE A 90 -2.79 2.24 -3.84
N ARG A 91 -3.70 2.18 -2.85
CA ARG A 91 -3.38 1.79 -1.47
C ARG A 91 -3.55 0.28 -1.34
N TRP A 92 -2.44 -0.45 -1.43
CA TRP A 92 -2.43 -1.91 -1.35
C TRP A 92 -2.67 -2.37 0.09
N PRO A 93 -3.21 -3.59 0.30
CA PRO A 93 -3.33 -4.15 1.65
C PRO A 93 -1.95 -4.43 2.25
N GLU A 94 -1.76 -4.10 3.53
CA GLU A 94 -0.54 -4.37 4.30
C GLU A 94 -0.42 -5.85 4.71
N GLY A 95 -1.55 -6.57 4.76
CA GLY A 95 -1.61 -7.99 5.09
C GLY A 95 -1.66 -8.28 6.59
N VAL A 96 -0.79 -7.68 7.41
CA VAL A 96 -0.61 -8.07 8.83
C VAL A 96 -1.71 -7.50 9.75
N TYR A 97 -2.00 -6.21 9.67
CA TYR A 97 -2.95 -5.53 10.57
C TYR A 97 -4.26 -5.11 9.89
N GLY A 98 -4.50 -5.60 8.66
CA GLY A 98 -5.67 -5.22 7.86
C GLY A 98 -5.68 -3.76 7.39
N ALA A 99 -4.65 -2.98 7.72
CA ALA A 99 -4.51 -1.60 7.28
C ALA A 99 -4.11 -1.52 5.79
N ARG A 100 -4.35 -0.34 5.22
CA ARG A 100 -3.97 0.00 3.84
C ARG A 100 -2.64 0.74 3.87
N LEU A 101 -1.70 0.27 3.07
CA LEU A 101 -0.41 0.93 2.88
C LEU A 101 -0.61 2.32 2.25
N PRO A 102 0.32 3.26 2.50
CA PRO A 102 0.41 4.48 1.72
C PRO A 102 0.38 4.19 0.20
N ALA A 103 -0.15 5.15 -0.58
CA ALA A 103 -0.25 4.97 -2.02
C ALA A 103 1.13 4.68 -2.64
N GLY A 104 1.19 3.69 -3.51
CA GLY A 104 2.42 3.29 -4.19
C GLY A 104 3.37 2.43 -3.37
N GLN A 105 2.98 2.03 -2.16
CA GLN A 105 3.66 0.99 -1.40
C GLN A 105 2.95 -0.37 -1.55
N ILE A 106 3.71 -1.46 -1.62
CA ILE A 106 3.19 -2.83 -1.67
C ILE A 106 4.11 -3.78 -0.90
N VAL A 107 3.53 -4.88 -0.40
CA VAL A 107 4.28 -5.94 0.28
C VAL A 107 5.10 -6.76 -0.71
N CYS A 108 6.41 -6.82 -0.47
CA CYS A 108 7.37 -7.71 -1.08
C CYS A 108 7.67 -8.88 -0.15
N THR A 109 7.43 -10.10 -0.64
CA THR A 109 7.62 -11.36 0.08
C THR A 109 9.02 -11.95 -0.03
N GLU A 110 9.91 -11.38 -0.86
CA GLU A 110 11.25 -11.94 -1.12
C GLU A 110 12.22 -11.66 0.04
N HIS A 111 11.89 -10.72 0.91
CA HIS A 111 12.76 -10.21 1.97
C HIS A 111 12.27 -10.58 3.38
N LYS A 112 11.34 -11.52 3.51
CA LYS A 112 10.67 -11.83 4.80
C LYS A 112 11.62 -12.26 5.92
N ASN A 113 12.79 -12.76 5.58
CA ASN A 113 13.78 -13.26 6.52
C ASN A 113 14.85 -12.22 6.88
N GLU A 114 14.79 -11.02 6.30
CA GLU A 114 15.71 -9.94 6.67
C GLU A 114 15.35 -9.38 8.05
N PRO A 115 16.33 -9.08 8.91
CA PRO A 115 16.07 -8.48 10.21
C PRO A 115 15.43 -7.09 10.03
N PRO A 116 14.41 -6.75 10.82
CA PRO A 116 13.76 -5.44 10.72
C PRO A 116 14.72 -4.33 11.13
N PRO A 117 14.85 -3.26 10.31
CA PRO A 117 15.71 -2.15 10.67
C PRO A 117 15.09 -1.36 11.82
N TYR A 118 15.93 -0.84 12.71
CA TYR A 118 15.53 0.17 13.68
C TYR A 118 15.18 1.49 12.98
N ARG A 119 14.11 2.13 13.44
CA ARG A 119 13.65 3.44 12.95
C ARG A 119 13.25 4.31 14.13
N ASP A 120 13.70 5.56 14.10
CA ASP A 120 13.36 6.55 15.12
C ASP A 120 11.85 6.75 15.21
N ILE A 121 11.36 6.87 16.44
CA ILE A 121 9.98 7.26 16.74
C ILE A 121 9.90 8.78 16.58
N ILE A 122 9.13 9.23 15.60
CA ILE A 122 8.97 10.66 15.30
C ILE A 122 7.65 11.23 15.83
N ASN A 123 6.68 10.37 16.16
CA ASN A 123 5.39 10.80 16.66
C ASN A 123 4.72 9.73 17.53
N TRP A 124 4.11 10.14 18.64
CA TRP A 124 3.32 9.30 19.54
C TRP A 124 1.83 9.58 19.28
N LYS A 125 1.06 8.55 18.89
CA LYS A 125 -0.35 8.69 18.50
C LYS A 125 -1.27 8.17 19.60
N ASP A 126 -2.06 7.16 19.29
CA ASP A 126 -3.08 6.60 20.15
C ASP A 126 -2.46 5.79 21.29
N ARG A 127 -3.02 5.96 22.49
CA ARG A 127 -2.64 5.22 23.70
C ARG A 127 -3.77 4.28 24.07
N ARG A 128 -3.43 3.04 24.40
CA ARG A 128 -4.33 2.08 25.06
C ARG A 128 -3.63 1.48 26.27
N GLU A 129 -4.37 1.25 27.33
CA GLU A 129 -3.86 0.51 28.47
C GLU A 129 -4.34 -0.94 28.40
N HIS A 130 -3.51 -1.84 28.90
CA HIS A 130 -3.89 -3.23 29.10
C HIS A 130 -3.36 -3.72 30.45
N THR A 131 -4.23 -4.34 31.22
CA THR A 131 -3.89 -4.95 32.50
C THR A 131 -3.65 -6.43 32.30
N PHE A 132 -2.44 -6.87 32.60
CA PHE A 132 -2.04 -8.26 32.59
C PHE A 132 -2.22 -8.87 33.98
N PRO A 133 -2.56 -10.17 34.08
CA PRO A 133 -2.48 -10.89 35.36
C PRO A 133 -1.02 -10.96 35.84
N ALA A 134 -0.83 -11.42 37.08
CA ALA A 134 0.50 -11.77 37.55
C ALA A 134 1.10 -12.86 36.65
N ASP A 135 2.39 -12.74 36.37
CA ASP A 135 3.14 -13.73 35.61
C ASP A 135 3.27 -15.04 36.41
N PRO A 136 3.27 -16.21 35.74
CA PRO A 136 3.44 -17.49 36.43
C PRO A 136 4.77 -17.56 37.18
N VAL A 137 4.78 -18.35 38.27
CA VAL A 137 5.99 -18.55 39.09
C VAL A 137 7.06 -19.27 38.26
N ASP A 138 6.66 -20.32 37.56
CA ASP A 138 7.51 -21.05 36.64
C ASP A 138 7.52 -20.35 35.26
N PRO A 139 8.65 -20.36 34.54
CA PRO A 139 8.73 -19.76 33.22
C PRO A 139 7.75 -20.43 32.25
N PRO A 140 7.01 -19.65 31.44
CA PRO A 140 6.19 -20.20 30.39
C PRO A 140 7.10 -20.76 29.29
N ASP A 141 6.94 -22.07 29.03
CA ASP A 141 7.75 -22.87 28.10
C ASP A 141 9.25 -22.92 28.45
N ASP A 142 10.05 -23.75 27.77
CA ASP A 142 11.52 -23.80 27.91
C ASP A 142 12.23 -22.52 27.34
N MET A 143 11.50 -21.40 27.24
CA MET A 143 11.95 -20.17 26.57
C MET A 143 12.87 -19.32 27.43
N TYR A 144 12.80 -19.44 28.75
CA TYR A 144 13.59 -18.63 29.68
C TYR A 144 14.30 -19.49 30.71
N ASP A 145 15.55 -19.14 31.00
CA ASP A 145 16.26 -19.68 32.15
C ASP A 145 15.50 -19.29 33.45
N PRO A 146 15.28 -20.23 34.40
CA PRO A 146 14.52 -19.96 35.62
C PRO A 146 15.08 -18.80 36.47
N GLN A 147 16.40 -18.59 36.48
CA GLN A 147 16.99 -17.48 37.23
C GLN A 147 16.70 -16.14 36.57
N VAL A 148 16.77 -16.09 35.23
CA VAL A 148 16.40 -14.90 34.47
C VAL A 148 14.90 -14.60 34.63
N TRP A 149 14.05 -15.62 34.51
CA TRP A 149 12.61 -15.49 34.70
C TRP A 149 12.25 -14.91 36.08
N ALA A 150 12.88 -15.42 37.13
CA ALA A 150 12.68 -14.93 38.49
C ALA A 150 13.00 -13.44 38.66
N VAL A 151 13.89 -12.89 37.83
CA VAL A 151 14.26 -11.46 37.85
C VAL A 151 13.30 -10.60 37.04
N ILE A 152 12.78 -11.10 35.91
CA ILE A 152 11.99 -10.28 34.97
C ILE A 152 10.46 -10.42 35.16
N ARG A 153 9.98 -11.49 35.80
CA ARG A 153 8.54 -11.75 35.96
C ARG A 153 7.85 -10.77 36.91
N HIS A 154 6.61 -10.41 36.59
CA HIS A 154 5.75 -9.59 37.44
C HIS A 154 4.95 -10.46 38.41
N ASN A 155 5.28 -10.39 39.71
CA ASN A 155 4.61 -11.18 40.76
C ASN A 155 3.15 -10.75 41.04
N GLU A 156 2.77 -9.55 40.61
CA GLU A 156 1.46 -8.96 40.80
C GLU A 156 0.88 -8.53 39.45
N PRO A 157 -0.46 -8.43 39.32
CA PRO A 157 -1.06 -7.84 38.13
C PRO A 157 -0.49 -6.46 37.84
N HIS A 158 -0.15 -6.21 36.58
CA HIS A 158 0.48 -4.97 36.16
C HIS A 158 -0.26 -4.37 34.95
N THR A 159 -0.19 -3.06 34.82
CA THR A 159 -0.82 -2.34 33.71
C THR A 159 0.24 -1.63 32.88
N SER A 160 0.22 -1.90 31.58
CA SER A 160 1.15 -1.31 30.61
C SER A 160 0.40 -0.45 29.61
N ALA A 161 1.03 0.64 29.19
CA ALA A 161 0.51 1.51 28.14
C ALA A 161 1.14 1.13 26.79
N PHE A 162 0.28 0.75 25.85
CA PHE A 162 0.62 0.50 24.46
C PHE A 162 0.35 1.75 23.64
N TRP A 163 1.37 2.20 22.93
CA TRP A 163 1.31 3.38 22.08
C TRP A 163 1.45 2.99 20.63
N ARG A 164 0.57 3.52 19.78
CA ARG A 164 0.81 3.55 18.34
C ARG A 164 1.80 4.68 18.05
N VAL A 165 2.91 4.36 17.42
CA VAL A 165 3.98 5.32 17.11
C VAL A 165 4.19 5.43 15.60
N GLU A 166 4.46 6.63 15.11
CA GLU A 166 4.97 6.84 13.75
C GLU A 166 6.49 6.77 13.76
N LEU A 167 7.03 5.99 12.83
CA LEU A 167 8.46 5.84 12.66
C LEU A 167 8.96 6.77 11.55
N SER A 168 10.26 7.10 11.56
CA SER A 168 10.89 7.98 10.57
C SER A 168 10.76 7.52 9.12
N CYS A 169 10.46 6.23 8.90
CA CYS A 169 10.14 5.67 7.59
C CYS A 169 8.68 5.90 7.14
N GLY A 170 7.83 6.50 7.98
CA GLY A 170 6.40 6.74 7.75
C GLY A 170 5.49 5.55 8.11
N HIS A 171 6.03 4.43 8.58
CA HIS A 171 5.23 3.29 9.05
C HIS A 171 4.81 3.46 10.50
N VAL A 172 3.77 2.72 10.89
CA VAL A 172 3.27 2.69 12.27
C VAL A 172 3.71 1.40 12.95
N SER A 173 4.15 1.52 14.20
CA SER A 173 4.44 0.38 15.08
C SER A 173 3.71 0.54 16.41
N GLU A 174 3.78 -0.49 17.26
CA GLU A 174 3.29 -0.44 18.64
C GLU A 174 4.47 -0.57 19.60
N VAL A 175 4.53 0.31 20.60
CA VAL A 175 5.57 0.32 21.65
C VAL A 175 4.88 0.24 23.01
N CYS A 176 5.44 -0.58 23.89
CA CYS A 176 4.98 -0.75 25.27
C CYS A 176 5.79 0.14 26.22
N THR A 177 5.11 0.77 27.17
CA THR A 177 5.68 1.66 28.18
C THR A 177 5.00 1.43 29.53
N ASP A 178 5.61 1.90 30.61
CA ASP A 178 4.93 1.98 31.90
C ASP A 178 3.66 2.81 31.79
N SER A 179 2.58 2.37 32.44
CA SER A 179 1.29 3.08 32.38
C SER A 179 1.38 4.53 32.86
N SER A 180 2.28 4.86 33.78
CA SER A 180 2.48 6.22 34.29
C SER A 180 3.26 7.15 33.36
N TRP A 181 3.88 6.65 32.29
CA TRP A 181 4.74 7.45 31.43
C TRP A 181 3.95 8.17 30.32
N ASN A 182 4.33 9.42 30.01
CA ASN A 182 3.81 10.18 28.89
C ASN A 182 4.94 10.73 27.98
N PRO A 183 4.71 10.89 26.66
CA PRO A 183 5.69 11.49 25.75
C PRO A 183 6.24 12.84 26.18
N ALA A 184 5.45 13.66 26.87
CA ALA A 184 5.88 14.97 27.37
C ALA A 184 6.97 14.89 28.47
N ASP A 185 7.04 13.76 29.19
CA ASP A 185 8.00 13.56 30.28
C ASP A 185 9.40 13.22 29.73
N GLY A 186 9.49 12.80 28.46
CA GLY A 186 10.72 12.31 27.85
C GLY A 186 11.17 10.95 28.42
N PRO A 187 12.24 10.36 27.86
CA PRO A 187 12.75 9.08 28.35
C PRO A 187 13.47 9.26 29.69
N ARG A 188 13.34 8.25 30.56
CA ARG A 188 14.20 8.11 31.75
C ARG A 188 15.53 7.49 31.33
N LEU A 189 16.62 8.02 31.86
CA LEU A 189 17.97 7.49 31.61
C LEU A 189 18.40 6.55 32.74
N ALA A 190 19.32 5.65 32.44
CA ALA A 190 19.94 4.80 33.45
C ALA A 190 20.79 5.66 34.42
N ASP A 191 20.85 5.21 35.67
CA ASP A 191 21.79 5.76 36.65
C ASP A 191 23.25 5.66 36.12
N PRO A 192 24.12 6.68 36.32
CA PRO A 192 25.48 6.67 35.78
C PRO A 192 26.36 5.50 36.25
N GLU A 193 26.19 4.99 37.46
CA GLU A 193 26.92 3.81 37.94
C GLU A 193 26.43 2.56 37.23
N ARG A 194 25.10 2.40 37.13
CA ARG A 194 24.50 1.32 36.35
C ARG A 194 24.93 1.35 34.89
N LEU A 195 24.93 2.52 34.27
CA LEU A 195 25.34 2.70 32.87
C LEU A 195 26.79 2.28 32.65
N ARG A 196 27.71 2.69 33.54
CA ARG A 196 29.12 2.26 33.48
C ARG A 196 29.26 0.74 33.55
N LYS A 197 28.50 0.10 34.43
CA LYS A 197 28.47 -1.36 34.52
C LYS A 197 27.96 -2.00 33.22
N MET A 198 26.86 -1.48 32.66
CA MET A 198 26.30 -1.98 31.40
C MET A 198 27.27 -1.85 30.22
N VAL A 199 28.00 -0.73 30.14
CA VAL A 199 29.05 -0.55 29.12
C VAL A 199 30.17 -1.58 29.28
N ALA A 200 30.67 -1.77 30.50
CA ALA A 200 31.71 -2.76 30.78
C ALA A 200 31.26 -4.20 30.48
N ASP A 201 30.02 -4.55 30.85
CA ASP A 201 29.43 -5.87 30.55
C ASP A 201 29.29 -6.08 29.03
N PHE A 202 28.91 -5.04 28.27
CA PHE A 202 28.82 -5.10 26.81
C PHE A 202 30.18 -5.26 26.13
N GLU A 203 31.20 -4.51 26.57
CA GLU A 203 32.56 -4.58 26.00
C GLU A 203 33.27 -5.90 26.32
N SER A 204 32.97 -6.51 27.46
CA SER A 204 33.63 -7.74 27.94
C SER A 204 32.99 -9.04 27.45
N SER A 205 31.81 -8.99 26.81
CA SER A 205 31.07 -10.18 26.39
C SER A 205 31.40 -10.60 24.95
N PRO A 206 32.12 -11.72 24.73
CA PRO A 206 32.42 -12.21 23.38
C PRO A 206 31.18 -12.77 22.69
N THR A 207 30.20 -13.27 23.43
CA THR A 207 28.94 -13.82 22.89
C THR A 207 28.03 -12.75 22.31
N LEU A 208 28.06 -11.53 22.85
CA LEU A 208 27.36 -10.37 22.25
C LEU A 208 28.09 -9.80 21.02
N GLN A 209 29.34 -10.21 20.78
CA GLN A 209 30.16 -9.76 19.64
C GLN A 209 30.14 -10.74 18.44
N VAL A 210 29.67 -11.99 18.62
CA VAL A 210 29.82 -13.09 17.63
C VAL A 210 28.51 -13.44 16.91
N GLN A 211 27.33 -13.05 17.41
CA GLN A 211 26.07 -13.21 16.68
C GLN A 211 25.89 -12.04 15.71
N ASP A 212 26.11 -12.33 14.43
CA ASP A 212 26.11 -11.45 13.25
C ASP A 212 24.73 -10.87 12.88
N ASP A 213 23.99 -10.37 13.86
CA ASP A 213 22.93 -9.39 13.63
C ASP A 213 23.53 -8.00 13.88
N GLN A 214 24.41 -7.54 12.97
CA GLN A 214 25.10 -6.23 13.06
C GLN A 214 24.18 -5.10 13.54
N GLY A 215 22.91 -5.11 13.12
CA GLY A 215 21.92 -4.12 13.53
C GLY A 215 21.56 -4.13 15.03
N ILE A 216 21.58 -5.28 15.71
CA ILE A 216 21.29 -5.35 17.16
C ILE A 216 22.48 -4.80 17.95
N HIS A 217 23.70 -5.16 17.57
CA HIS A 217 24.90 -4.70 18.27
C HIS A 217 25.13 -3.19 18.09
N GLU A 218 24.94 -2.67 16.86
CA GLU A 218 24.97 -1.23 16.60
C GLU A 218 23.88 -0.48 17.38
N HIS A 219 22.67 -1.05 17.45
CA HIS A 219 21.58 -0.50 18.23
C HIS A 219 21.91 -0.47 19.73
N MET A 220 22.42 -1.56 20.30
CA MET A 220 22.83 -1.62 21.70
C MET A 220 23.89 -0.58 22.03
N ARG A 221 24.90 -0.42 21.17
CA ARG A 221 25.92 0.63 21.33
C ARG A 221 25.27 2.03 21.32
N ARG A 222 24.37 2.30 20.37
CA ARG A 222 23.60 3.56 20.32
C ARG A 222 22.82 3.78 21.61
N MET A 223 22.16 2.76 22.17
CA MET A 223 21.41 2.88 23.42
C MET A 223 22.33 3.19 24.61
N LEU A 224 23.50 2.56 24.69
CA LEU A 224 24.49 2.85 25.73
C LEU A 224 25.02 4.30 25.61
N ASP A 225 25.34 4.76 24.40
CA ASP A 225 25.80 6.13 24.14
C ASP A 225 24.75 7.19 24.52
N LEU A 226 23.46 6.84 24.39
CA LEU A 226 22.33 7.70 24.77
C LEU A 226 21.96 7.61 26.26
N GLY A 227 22.69 6.84 27.07
CA GLY A 227 22.39 6.67 28.50
C GLY A 227 21.25 5.71 28.80
N TRP A 228 21.01 4.75 27.90
CA TRP A 228 19.97 3.72 27.98
C TRP A 228 18.55 4.27 28.22
N PRO A 229 18.02 5.08 27.27
CA PRO A 229 16.71 5.71 27.40
C PRO A 229 15.57 4.69 27.50
N THR A 230 14.64 4.93 28.43
CA THR A 230 13.41 4.14 28.61
C THR A 230 12.18 5.07 28.64
N PRO A 231 11.25 4.99 27.67
CA PRO A 231 11.29 4.12 26.50
C PRO A 231 12.43 4.47 25.52
N GLN A 232 12.82 3.49 24.70
CA GLN A 232 13.82 3.72 23.64
C GLN A 232 13.28 4.70 22.59
N PRO A 233 14.14 5.54 21.99
CA PRO A 233 13.74 6.55 21.01
C PRO A 233 13.43 5.98 19.62
N ASP A 234 13.71 4.70 19.40
CA ASP A 234 13.52 3.95 18.17
C ASP A 234 12.98 2.54 18.47
N THR A 235 12.45 1.90 17.43
CA THR A 235 12.02 0.49 17.50
C THR A 235 12.18 -0.15 16.14
N THR A 236 12.12 -1.48 16.09
CA THR A 236 12.18 -2.23 14.84
C THR A 236 10.94 -1.97 13.98
N CYS A 237 11.15 -1.75 12.69
CA CYS A 237 10.06 -1.57 11.74
C CYS A 237 9.87 -2.84 10.89
N HIS A 238 8.96 -3.72 11.31
CA HIS A 238 8.63 -4.94 10.57
C HIS A 238 8.02 -4.64 9.19
N ALA A 239 7.33 -3.51 9.04
CA ALA A 239 6.84 -3.06 7.74
C ALA A 239 8.00 -2.77 6.77
N CYS A 240 9.11 -2.17 7.22
CA CYS A 240 10.29 -1.93 6.37
C CYS A 240 10.94 -3.20 5.84
N VAL A 241 10.74 -4.37 6.45
CA VAL A 241 11.27 -5.64 5.94
C VAL A 241 10.62 -6.01 4.61
N SER A 242 9.31 -5.81 4.51
CA SER A 242 8.54 -6.33 3.38
C SER A 242 7.95 -5.23 2.50
N VAL A 243 7.62 -4.06 3.03
CA VAL A 243 6.97 -3.00 2.28
C VAL A 243 7.99 -2.25 1.43
N ARG A 244 7.68 -2.08 0.14
CA ARG A 244 8.53 -1.40 -0.83
C ARG A 244 7.71 -0.42 -1.66
N TYR A 245 8.35 0.66 -2.10
CA TYR A 245 7.73 1.58 -3.04
C TYR A 245 7.79 1.02 -4.46
N ILE A 246 6.74 1.27 -5.23
CA ILE A 246 6.70 1.03 -6.67
C ILE A 246 7.51 2.15 -7.34
N VAL A 247 8.61 1.79 -8.02
CA VAL A 247 9.48 2.76 -8.71
C VAL A 247 9.25 2.79 -10.22
N ALA A 248 8.68 1.72 -10.77
CA ALA A 248 8.28 1.67 -12.16
C ALA A 248 7.13 0.69 -12.38
N TYR A 249 6.39 0.90 -13.45
CA TYR A 249 5.32 -0.01 -13.88
C TYR A 249 5.30 -0.13 -15.41
N GLN A 250 4.81 -1.28 -15.88
CA GLN A 250 4.66 -1.63 -17.28
C GLN A 250 3.23 -2.15 -17.52
N ARG A 251 2.58 -1.59 -18.54
CA ARG A 251 1.29 -2.08 -19.05
C ARG A 251 1.46 -3.47 -19.68
N VAL A 252 0.65 -4.45 -19.25
CA VAL A 252 0.61 -5.79 -19.87
C VAL A 252 -0.64 -5.95 -20.74
N GLY A 253 -1.82 -5.68 -20.17
CA GLY A 253 -3.10 -5.86 -20.87
C GLY A 253 -4.21 -6.30 -19.93
N TRP A 254 -5.41 -6.47 -20.46
CA TRP A 254 -6.53 -6.99 -19.67
C TRP A 254 -6.29 -8.45 -19.24
N LEU A 255 -6.75 -8.82 -18.05
CA LEU A 255 -6.69 -10.20 -17.55
C LEU A 255 -7.48 -11.14 -18.45
N ILE A 256 -8.67 -10.72 -18.88
CA ILE A 256 -9.42 -11.31 -19.99
C ILE A 256 -9.45 -10.28 -21.13
N PRO A 257 -9.00 -10.61 -22.36
CA PRO A 257 -9.00 -9.65 -23.45
C PRO A 257 -10.42 -9.16 -23.71
N LYS A 258 -10.62 -7.84 -23.65
CA LYS A 258 -11.89 -7.25 -24.07
C LYS A 258 -12.11 -7.57 -25.55
N LYS A 259 -13.31 -8.05 -25.89
CA LYS A 259 -13.74 -8.11 -27.30
C LYS A 259 -13.55 -6.73 -27.89
N ALA A 260 -12.87 -6.64 -29.03
CA ALA A 260 -12.72 -5.37 -29.72
C ALA A 260 -14.11 -4.77 -29.92
N GLU A 261 -14.35 -3.57 -29.40
CA GLU A 261 -15.57 -2.86 -29.72
C GLU A 261 -15.66 -2.73 -31.24
N PRO A 262 -16.84 -2.95 -31.85
CA PRO A 262 -17.01 -2.73 -33.28
C PRO A 262 -16.49 -1.34 -33.60
N LYS A 263 -15.50 -1.23 -34.50
CA LYS A 263 -14.96 0.06 -34.91
C LYS A 263 -16.13 0.95 -35.27
N LYS A 264 -16.33 2.05 -34.52
CA LYS A 264 -17.35 3.05 -34.87
C LYS A 264 -17.20 3.36 -36.36
N PRO A 265 -18.27 3.26 -37.16
CA PRO A 265 -18.18 3.48 -38.59
C PRO A 265 -17.51 4.83 -38.83
N LYS A 266 -16.53 4.87 -39.73
CA LYS A 266 -15.81 6.10 -40.06
C LYS A 266 -16.85 7.18 -40.37
N PRO A 267 -16.71 8.41 -39.83
CA PRO A 267 -17.62 9.48 -40.17
C PRO A 267 -17.66 9.65 -41.70
N PRO A 268 -18.84 9.86 -42.29
CA PRO A 268 -18.96 10.01 -43.74
C PRO A 268 -18.09 11.17 -44.22
N SER A 269 -17.41 10.99 -45.34
CA SER A 269 -16.56 12.05 -45.90
C SER A 269 -17.39 13.29 -46.22
N ARG A 270 -16.76 14.47 -46.16
CA ARG A 270 -17.37 15.75 -46.58
C ARG A 270 -17.98 15.66 -47.98
N THR A 271 -17.30 14.96 -48.89
CA THR A 271 -17.77 14.71 -50.26
C THR A 271 -19.03 13.84 -50.31
N SER A 272 -19.12 12.80 -49.47
CA SER A 272 -20.32 11.96 -49.36
C SER A 272 -21.51 12.75 -48.83
N LEU A 273 -21.29 13.60 -47.82
CA LEU A 273 -22.31 14.48 -47.27
C LEU A 273 -22.77 15.54 -48.27
N GLN A 274 -21.85 16.19 -48.99
CA GLN A 274 -22.19 17.16 -50.04
C GLN A 274 -23.00 16.53 -51.18
N ARG A 275 -22.68 15.29 -51.58
CA ARG A 275 -23.45 14.56 -52.58
C ARG A 275 -24.86 14.24 -52.09
N ARG A 276 -25.00 13.77 -50.84
CA ARG A 276 -26.32 13.51 -50.24
C ARG A 276 -27.15 14.79 -50.10
N LEU A 277 -26.52 15.92 -49.77
CA LEU A 277 -27.17 17.21 -49.67
C LEU A 277 -27.73 17.63 -51.04
N LYS A 278 -26.90 17.64 -52.09
CA LYS A 278 -27.35 17.96 -53.45
C LYS A 278 -28.48 17.07 -53.93
N GLN A 279 -28.43 15.77 -53.63
CA GLN A 279 -29.47 14.84 -54.01
C GLN A 279 -30.80 15.17 -53.33
N LYS A 280 -30.76 15.50 -52.04
CA LYS A 280 -31.95 15.87 -51.27
C LYS A 280 -32.50 17.24 -51.68
N GLU A 281 -31.64 18.19 -52.03
CA GLU A 281 -32.05 19.48 -52.57
C GLU A 281 -32.75 19.31 -53.93
N ALA A 282 -32.22 18.46 -54.81
CA ALA A 282 -32.85 18.16 -56.10
C ALA A 282 -34.22 17.47 -55.93
N GLU A 283 -34.31 16.51 -55.01
CA GLU A 283 -35.57 15.82 -54.69
C GLU A 283 -36.61 16.79 -54.11
N ALA A 284 -36.18 17.72 -53.24
CA ALA A 284 -37.06 18.77 -52.71
C ALA A 284 -37.58 19.70 -53.82
N GLU A 285 -36.74 20.06 -54.78
CA GLU A 285 -37.15 20.92 -55.90
C GLU A 285 -38.13 20.24 -56.85
N GLN A 286 -37.94 18.94 -57.09
CA GLN A 286 -38.91 18.12 -57.84
C GLN A 286 -40.27 18.10 -57.14
N LEU A 287 -40.29 17.85 -55.83
CA LEU A 287 -41.53 17.84 -55.05
C LEU A 287 -42.23 19.21 -55.05
N ARG A 288 -41.48 20.32 -54.97
CA ARG A 288 -42.05 21.68 -55.08
C ARG A 288 -42.68 21.92 -56.45
N SER A 289 -42.03 21.47 -57.52
CA SER A 289 -42.54 21.61 -58.89
C SER A 289 -43.82 20.79 -59.09
N GLU A 290 -43.87 19.59 -58.52
CA GLU A 290 -45.04 18.72 -58.57
C GLU A 290 -46.21 19.30 -57.78
N LEU A 291 -45.95 19.86 -56.59
CA LEU A 291 -46.96 20.60 -55.81
C LEU A 291 -47.49 21.81 -56.58
N ALA A 292 -46.62 22.63 -57.17
CA ALA A 292 -47.04 23.80 -57.94
C ALA A 292 -47.90 23.42 -59.15
N ARG A 293 -47.60 22.28 -59.81
CA ARG A 293 -48.43 21.76 -60.91
C ARG A 293 -49.81 21.32 -60.43
N LEU A 294 -49.87 20.58 -59.32
CA LEU A 294 -51.14 20.15 -58.73
C LEU A 294 -51.99 21.33 -58.25
N ASP A 295 -51.37 22.35 -57.67
CA ASP A 295 -52.04 23.58 -57.25
C ASP A 295 -52.63 24.32 -58.46
N ALA A 296 -51.87 24.44 -59.57
CA ALA A 296 -52.35 25.04 -60.82
C ALA A 296 -53.54 24.26 -61.42
N GLU A 297 -53.44 22.94 -61.51
CA GLU A 297 -54.51 22.05 -61.99
C GLU A 297 -55.77 22.15 -61.10
N SER A 298 -55.61 22.32 -59.78
CA SER A 298 -56.72 22.50 -58.84
C SER A 298 -57.38 23.89 -58.91
N SER A 299 -56.64 24.89 -59.40
CA SER A 299 -57.15 26.26 -59.60
C SER A 299 -57.93 26.38 -60.91
N GLU A 300 -57.48 25.73 -62.00
CA GLU A 300 -58.20 25.69 -63.28
C GLU A 300 -59.52 24.88 -63.19
N SER A 301 -59.55 23.84 -62.36
CA SER A 301 -60.76 23.03 -62.13
C SER A 301 -61.78 23.69 -61.18
N LYS A 302 -61.44 24.82 -60.54
CA LYS A 302 -62.38 25.67 -59.77
C LYS A 302 -62.96 26.85 -60.57
N GLU A 303 -62.43 27.14 -61.76
CA GLU A 303 -62.90 28.23 -62.64
C GLU A 303 -63.72 27.76 -63.86
N ALA A 304 -64.02 26.46 -63.97
CA ALA A 304 -64.99 25.96 -64.95
C ALA A 304 -66.43 26.04 -64.38
N PRO A 305 -67.40 26.65 -65.09
CA PRO A 305 -68.75 26.94 -64.61
C PRO A 305 -69.65 25.70 -64.42
#